data_AF-A0A946EAT9-F1
#
_entry.id   AF-A0A946EAT9-F1
#
_cell.length_a   1.000
_cell.length_b   1.000
_cell.length_c   1.000
_cell.angle_alpha   90.00
_cell.angle_beta   90.00
_cell.angle_gamma   90.00
#
_symmetry.space_group_name_H-M   'P 1'
#
loop_
_entity.id
_entity.type
_entity.pdbx_description
1 polymer ?
#
loop_
_entity_poly.entity_id
_entity_poly.type
_entity_poly.pdbx_seq_one_letter_code
_entity_poly.pdbx_strand_id
1 'polypeptide(L)' 'MHTTQTIFLDFEEPLKEVLDQIQSAKDLSENGGIDAENIIKELDEKLEAKCREIHENLTPWQKVQLSRHPERPYTLDYI' A
#
# COMPACT_ATOMS: atom_id res chain seq x y z
N MET A 1 -11.38 1.70 22.25
CA MET A 1 -11.72 2.29 20.94
C MET A 1 -10.40 2.53 20.22
N HIS A 2 -9.88 1.52 19.51
CA HIS A 2 -8.58 1.64 18.84
C HIS A 2 -8.85 2.11 17.42
N THR A 3 -8.54 3.39 17.19
CA THR A 3 -8.69 4.04 15.90
C THR A 3 -7.64 3.46 14.95
N THR A 4 -8.06 2.67 13.97
CA THR A 4 -7.24 2.28 12.82
C THR A 4 -6.95 3.54 11.99
N GLN A 5 -5.96 4.32 12.41
CA GLN A 5 -5.31 5.28 11.52
C GLN A 5 -4.15 4.55 10.86
N THR A 6 -4.34 4.15 9.60
CA THR A 6 -3.24 3.78 8.71
C THR A 6 -2.36 5.02 8.54
N ILE A 7 -1.30 5.12 9.34
CA ILE A 7 -0.38 6.25 9.31
C ILE A 7 0.61 5.97 8.18
N PHE A 8 0.26 6.39 6.97
CA PHE A 8 1.20 6.35 5.85
C PHE A 8 2.42 7.19 6.20
N LEU A 9 3.60 6.57 6.15
CA LEU A 9 4.86 7.28 6.31
C LEU A 9 5.12 8.14 5.07
N ASP A 10 5.94 9.20 5.20
CA ASP A 10 6.30 10.12 4.10
C ASP A 10 6.76 9.38 2.83
N PHE A 11 7.46 8.26 3.02
CA PHE A 11 7.97 7.41 1.94
C PHE A 11 6.94 6.46 1.34
N GLU A 12 5.76 6.34 1.95
CA GLU A 12 4.62 5.53 1.49
C GLU A 12 3.55 6.37 0.76
N GLU A 13 3.66 7.70 0.73
CA GLU A 13 2.82 8.57 -0.12
C GLU A 13 2.72 8.07 -1.58
N PRO A 14 3.83 7.74 -2.27
CA PRO A 14 3.74 7.24 -3.64
C PRO A 14 3.02 5.88 -3.77
N LEU A 15 3.02 5.03 -2.73
CA LEU A 15 2.22 3.81 -2.71
C LEU A 15 0.73 4.14 -2.57
N LYS A 16 0.41 5.08 -1.69
CA LYS A 16 -0.96 5.52 -1.44
C LYS A 16 -1.60 6.06 -2.72
N GLU A 17 -0.88 6.86 -3.52
CA GLU A 17 -1.39 7.36 -4.80
C GLU A 17 -1.74 6.23 -5.78
N VAL A 18 -0.93 5.17 -5.85
CA VAL A 18 -1.19 4.02 -6.72
C VAL A 18 -2.36 3.19 -6.18
N LEU A 19 -2.47 3.01 -4.87
CA LEU A 19 -3.62 2.36 -4.23
C LEU A 19 -4.93 3.09 -4.49
N ASP A 20 -4.91 4.43 -4.42
CA ASP A 20 -6.09 5.26 -4.68
C ASP A 20 -6.53 5.15 -6.14
N GLN A 21 -5.58 5.08 -7.08
CA GLN A 21 -5.84 4.80 -8.49
C GLN A 21 -6.44 3.40 -8.70
N ILE A 22 -5.91 2.37 -8.02
CA ILE A 22 -6.47 1.02 -8.07
C ILE A 22 -7.90 1.00 -7.54
N GLN A 23 -8.15 1.68 -6.42
CA GLN A 23 -9.48 1.75 -5.81
C GLN A 23 -10.48 2.46 -6.72
N SER A 24 -10.07 3.56 -7.34
CA SER A 24 -10.86 4.30 -8.32
C SER A 24 -11.14 3.45 -9.56
N ALA A 25 -10.15 2.72 -10.07
CA ALA A 25 -10.30 1.83 -11.21
C ALA A 25 -11.24 0.64 -10.90
N LYS A 26 -11.20 0.09 -9.68
CA LYS A 26 -12.14 -0.94 -9.21
C LYS A 26 -13.56 -0.40 -9.13
N ASP A 27 -13.75 0.79 -8.58
CA ASP A 27 -15.08 1.43 -8.48
C ASP A 27 -15.68 1.70 -9.87
N LEU A 28 -14.86 2.18 -10.81
CA LEU A 28 -15.24 2.37 -12.20
C LEU A 28 -15.57 1.05 -12.92
N SER A 29 -14.85 -0.02 -12.61
CA SER A 29 -15.13 -1.35 -13.17
C SER A 29 -16.47 -1.89 -12.68
N GLU A 30 -16.74 -1.75 -11.38
CA GLU A 30 -17.96 -2.24 -10.73
C GLU A 30 -19.20 -1.46 -11.18
N ASN A 31 -19.10 -0.12 -11.30
CA ASN A 31 -20.23 0.73 -11.70
C ASN A 31 -20.39 0.86 -13.22
N GLY A 32 -19.30 0.80 -13.98
CA GLY A 32 -19.26 1.13 -15.41
C GLY A 32 -19.34 -0.05 -16.37
N GLY A 33 -19.16 -1.29 -15.87
CA GLY A 33 -19.12 -2.50 -16.72
C GLY A 33 -17.97 -2.48 -17.73
N ILE A 34 -16.94 -1.67 -17.48
CA ILE A 34 -15.73 -1.55 -18.29
C ILE A 34 -14.74 -2.59 -17.76
N ASP A 35 -14.10 -3.34 -18.66
CA ASP A 35 -13.00 -4.27 -18.38
C ASP A 35 -11.75 -3.50 -17.89
N ALA A 36 -11.80 -2.99 -16.67
CA ALA A 36 -10.66 -2.36 -16.01
C ALA A 36 -9.72 -3.39 -15.39
N GLU A 37 -10.01 -4.69 -15.49
CA GLU A 37 -9.17 -5.76 -14.94
C GLU A 37 -7.72 -5.71 -15.44
N ASN A 38 -7.49 -5.39 -16.72
CA ASN A 38 -6.13 -5.21 -17.24
C ASN A 38 -5.43 -3.98 -16.64
N ILE A 39 -6.16 -2.87 -16.49
CA ILE A 39 -5.64 -1.63 -15.92
C ILE A 39 -5.31 -1.83 -14.43
N ILE A 40 -6.19 -2.50 -13.70
CA ILE A 40 -6.00 -2.86 -12.30
C ILE A 40 -4.76 -3.75 -12.16
N LYS A 41 -4.58 -4.74 -13.03
CA LYS A 41 -3.36 -5.58 -13.05
C LYS A 41 -2.10 -4.77 -13.27
N GLU A 42 -2.07 -3.90 -14.28
CA GLU A 42 -0.91 -3.05 -14.55
C GLU A 42 -0.60 -2.12 -13.36
N LEU A 43 -1.63 -1.57 -12.72
CA LEU A 43 -1.47 -0.75 -11.53
C LEU A 43 -0.98 -1.56 -10.32
N ASP A 44 -1.43 -2.81 -10.15
CA ASP A 44 -1.00 -3.72 -9.09
C ASP A 44 0.47 -4.11 -9.27
N GLU A 45 0.90 -4.43 -10.49
CA GLU A 45 2.31 -4.68 -10.82
C GLU A 45 3.17 -3.44 -10.54
N LYS A 46 2.66 -2.26 -10.88
CA LYS A 46 3.34 -0.99 -10.59
C LYS A 46 3.40 -0.70 -9.10
N LEU A 47 2.36 -1.05 -8.34
CA LEU A 47 2.33 -0.96 -6.89
C LEU A 47 3.39 -1.87 -6.28
N GLU A 48 3.48 -3.13 -6.71
CA GLU A 48 4.45 -4.09 -6.19
C GLU A 48 5.89 -3.64 -6.51
N ALA A 49 6.14 -3.17 -7.74
CA ALA A 49 7.43 -2.63 -8.13
C ALA A 49 7.83 -1.42 -7.28
N LYS A 50 6.90 -0.48 -7.04
CA LYS A 50 7.12 0.68 -6.17
C LYS A 50 7.33 0.29 -4.72
N CYS A 51 6.55 -0.67 -4.22
CA CYS A 51 6.71 -1.22 -2.89
C CYS A 51 8.10 -1.81 -2.70
N ARG A 52 8.57 -2.58 -3.67
CA ARG A 52 9.91 -3.17 -3.66
C ARG A 52 10.99 -2.11 -3.73
N GLU A 53 10.89 -1.15 -4.65
CA GLU A 53 11.83 -0.04 -4.80
C GLU A 53 11.96 0.77 -3.50
N ILE A 54 10.84 1.06 -2.84
CA ILE A 54 10.80 1.79 -1.57
C ILE A 54 11.47 0.96 -0.49
N HIS A 55 11.08 -0.32 -0.33
CA HIS A 55 11.70 -1.23 0.64
C HIS A 55 13.22 -1.40 0.44
N GLU A 56 13.67 -1.48 -0.81
CA GLU A 56 15.10 -1.58 -1.15
C GLU A 56 15.86 -0.27 -0.88
N ASN A 57 15.23 0.88 -1.09
CA ASN A 57 15.82 2.20 -0.86
C ASN A 57 15.53 2.76 0.55
N LEU A 58 14.95 1.98 1.46
CA LEU A 58 14.69 2.43 2.83
C LEU A 58 15.99 2.85 3.52
N THR A 59 16.06 4.13 3.86
CA THR A 59 17.13 4.66 4.71
C THR A 59 17.07 4.02 6.11
N PRO A 60 18.20 3.97 6.84
CA PRO A 60 18.24 3.43 8.20
C PRO A 60 17.18 4.04 9.14
N TRP A 61 16.88 5.33 8.98
CA TRP A 61 15.85 6.03 9.76
C TRP A 61 14.43 5.60 9.39
N GLN A 62 14.13 5.42 8.10
CA GLN A 62 12.83 4.92 7.64
C GLN A 62 12.58 3.47 8.11
N LYS A 63 13.61 2.63 8.15
CA LYS A 63 13.54 1.28 8.77
C LYS A 63 13.18 1.33 10.26
N VAL A 64 13.69 2.32 11.00
CA VAL A 64 13.32 2.54 12.40
C VAL A 64 11.88 3.00 12.52
N GLN A 65 11.41 3.89 11.64
CA GLN A 65 10.00 4.31 11.60
C GLN A 65 9.07 3.12 11.32
N LEU A 66 9.43 2.25 10.37
CA LEU A 66 8.69 1.01 10.07
C LEU A 66 8.67 0.03 11.25
N SER A 67 9.78 -0.11 11.97
CA SER A 67 9.86 -0.97 13.17
C SER A 67 9.01 -0.45 14.33
N ARG A 68 8.74 0.86 14.36
CA ARG A 68 7.87 1.53 15.31
C ARG A 68 6.43 1.65 14.80
N HIS A 69 6.14 1.08 13.63
CA HIS A 69 4.80 1.09 13.08
C HIS A 69 3.87 0.27 14.00
N PRO A 70 2.75 0.85 14.44
CA PRO A 70 1.85 0.22 15.41
C PRO A 70 1.18 -1.05 14.87
N GLU A 71 1.18 -1.29 13.55
CA GLU A 71 0.67 -2.51 12.92
C GLU A 71 1.71 -3.64 12.79
N ARG A 72 2.87 -3.57 13.46
CA ARG A 72 3.79 -4.72 13.42
C ARG A 72 3.10 -5.92 14.11
N PRO A 73 2.90 -7.05 13.41
CA PRO A 73 2.26 -8.23 14.01
C PRO A 73 2.99 -8.62 15.28
N TYR A 74 2.23 -8.71 16.37
CA TYR A 74 2.77 -9.11 17.65
C TYR A 74 3.08 -10.60 17.61
N THR A 75 3.84 -11.10 18.58
CA THR A 75 4.16 -12.53 18.68
C THR A 75 2.93 -13.44 18.70
N LEU A 76 1.73 -12.90 18.97
CA LEU A 76 0.46 -13.61 18.94
C LEU A 76 -0.15 -13.77 17.52
N ASP A 77 0.28 -13.00 16.52
CA ASP A 77 -0.17 -13.13 15.12
C ASP A 77 0.55 -14.28 14.36
N TYR A 78 1.59 -14.87 14.97
CA TYR A 78 2.43 -15.90 14.34
C TYR A 78 2.25 -17.32 14.92
N ILE A 79 1.25 -17.54 15.79
CA ILE A 79 0.99 -18.84 16.45
C ILE A 79 -0.30 -19.46 15.94
#